data_AF-A0A1M4XJX9-F1
#
_entry.id   AF-A0A1M4XJX9-F1
#
_cell.length_a   1.000
_cell.length_b   1.000
_cell.length_c   1.000
_cell.angle_alpha   90.00
_cell.angle_beta   90.00
_cell.angle_gamma   90.00
#
_symmetry.space_group_name_H-M   'P 1'
#
loop_
_entity.id
_entity.type
_entity.pdbx_description
1 polymer ?
#
loop_
_entity_poly.entity_id
_entity_poly.type
_entity_poly.pdbx_seq_one_letter_code
_entity_poly.pdbx_strand_id
1 'polypeptide(L)'
;MQNKSQLHFKERALFYLSNAVAQQGEAGTEWKFNLKAVYGVFFMNFLLNDNVQLRTDVILADRETGELFSDRMRQIFIVLPLFRKEEHECDTDFERWTYTLKNMETLKRMPFKARKAVFEKLEEIADVASLSKEEHERYQNNVNVYRTHLYVMDAAKEEGLKMGLEKGREEKRLTIVRNLKSAGMSDDFIAKATGISIEEIRKL
;
A
#
# COMPACT_ATOMS: atom_id res chain seq x y z
N MET A 1 7.09 11.63 -4.55
CA MET A 1 7.91 11.65 -3.30
C MET A 1 7.10 11.01 -2.19
N GLN A 2 7.66 10.01 -1.51
CA GLN A 2 6.93 9.26 -0.48
C GLN A 2 7.44 9.60 0.92
N ASN A 3 6.52 10.10 1.76
CA ASN A 3 6.86 10.80 3.00
C ASN A 3 6.80 9.94 4.27
N LYS A 4 6.35 8.68 4.18
CA LYS A 4 6.32 7.73 5.31
C LYS A 4 6.62 6.32 4.84
N SER A 5 7.28 5.54 5.69
CA SER A 5 7.39 4.09 5.52
C SER A 5 5.99 3.51 5.46
N GLN A 6 5.71 2.79 4.38
CA GLN A 6 4.45 2.10 4.15
C GLN A 6 4.75 0.63 3.99
N LEU A 7 3.86 -0.21 4.53
CA LEU A 7 3.88 -1.64 4.31
C LEU A 7 3.93 -1.92 2.79
N HIS A 8 4.78 -2.87 2.37
CA HIS A 8 4.92 -3.31 0.98
C HIS A 8 5.42 -2.26 -0.04
N PHE A 9 6.34 -1.38 0.34
CA PHE A 9 6.90 -0.39 -0.59
C PHE A 9 7.61 -1.02 -1.81
N LYS A 10 8.41 -2.07 -1.60
CA LYS A 10 9.14 -2.75 -2.68
C LYS A 10 8.19 -3.43 -3.67
N GLU A 11 7.12 -4.01 -3.16
CA GLU A 11 6.10 -4.71 -3.93
C GLU A 11 5.29 -3.73 -4.77
N ARG A 12 5.05 -2.50 -4.30
CA ARG A 12 4.46 -1.45 -5.13
C ARG A 12 5.41 -0.92 -6.18
N ALA A 13 6.69 -0.75 -5.86
CA ALA A 13 7.69 -0.39 -6.85
C ALA A 13 7.76 -1.44 -7.98
N LEU A 14 7.75 -2.72 -7.61
CA LEU A 14 7.62 -3.84 -8.54
C LEU A 14 6.32 -3.77 -9.34
N PHE A 15 5.17 -3.57 -8.68
CA PHE A 15 3.87 -3.48 -9.33
C PHE A 15 3.82 -2.36 -10.38
N TYR A 16 4.27 -1.16 -10.03
CA TYR A 16 4.25 -0.02 -10.96
C TYR A 16 5.17 -0.25 -12.16
N LEU A 17 6.38 -0.77 -11.92
CA LEU A 17 7.32 -1.03 -13.00
C LEU A 17 6.84 -2.14 -13.93
N SER A 18 6.32 -3.23 -13.38
CA SER A 18 5.72 -4.32 -14.16
C SER A 18 4.51 -3.84 -14.98
N ASN A 19 3.68 -2.97 -14.42
CA ASN A 19 2.55 -2.39 -15.14
C ASN A 19 3.01 -1.53 -16.34
N ALA A 20 4.05 -0.72 -16.15
CA ALA A 20 4.64 0.07 -17.24
C ALA A 20 5.26 -0.81 -18.35
N VAL A 21 5.82 -1.97 -18.01
CA VAL A 21 6.28 -2.96 -19.00
C VAL A 21 5.10 -3.58 -19.75
N ALA A 22 4.06 -4.01 -19.04
CA ALA A 22 2.89 -4.66 -19.63
C ALA A 22 2.16 -3.75 -20.63
N GLN A 23 2.14 -2.44 -20.39
CA GLN A 23 1.47 -1.45 -21.24
C GLN A 23 2.17 -1.18 -22.57
N GLN A 24 3.39 -1.70 -22.77
CA GLN A 24 4.04 -1.66 -24.08
C GLN A 24 3.44 -2.67 -25.06
N GLY A 25 2.56 -3.57 -24.60
CA GLY A 25 1.84 -4.50 -25.44
C GLY A 25 0.97 -3.80 -26.47
N GLU A 26 1.12 -4.17 -27.72
CA GLU A 26 0.28 -3.69 -28.82
C GLU A 26 -0.81 -4.73 -29.15
N ALA A 27 -1.99 -4.27 -29.53
CA ALA A 27 -3.08 -5.15 -29.92
C ALA A 27 -2.81 -5.82 -31.29
N GLY A 28 -3.26 -7.07 -31.45
CA GLY A 28 -3.07 -7.86 -32.67
C GLY A 28 -1.98 -8.92 -32.53
N THR A 29 -1.72 -9.66 -33.61
CA THR A 29 -0.78 -10.81 -33.61
C THR A 29 0.64 -10.45 -34.00
N GLU A 30 0.87 -9.23 -34.50
CA GLU A 30 2.16 -8.81 -35.05
C GLU A 30 3.15 -8.31 -33.99
N TRP A 31 2.70 -8.10 -32.75
CA TRP A 31 3.56 -7.63 -31.68
C TRP A 31 4.51 -8.73 -31.19
N LYS A 32 5.81 -8.56 -31.45
CA LYS A 32 6.85 -9.58 -31.18
C LYS A 32 7.58 -9.36 -29.85
N PHE A 33 6.90 -8.79 -28.84
CA PHE A 33 7.48 -8.56 -27.51
C PHE A 33 8.78 -7.74 -27.51
N ASN A 34 8.94 -6.81 -28.46
CA ASN A 34 10.11 -5.94 -28.53
C ASN A 34 10.04 -4.84 -27.46
N LEU A 35 10.32 -5.20 -26.21
CA LEU A 35 10.21 -4.32 -25.06
C LEU A 35 11.29 -3.22 -25.09
N LYS A 36 10.82 -1.97 -24.94
CA LYS A 36 11.66 -0.82 -24.57
C LYS A 36 12.05 -0.93 -23.11
N ALA A 37 13.25 -0.48 -22.78
CA ALA A 37 13.73 -0.49 -21.40
C ALA A 37 12.90 0.46 -20.52
N VAL A 38 12.52 0.00 -19.32
CA VAL A 38 11.76 0.78 -18.34
C VAL A 38 12.57 0.96 -17.06
N TYR A 39 12.63 2.21 -16.61
CA TYR A 39 13.34 2.61 -15.40
C TYR A 39 12.34 3.15 -14.38
N GLY A 40 12.21 2.48 -13.24
CA GLY A 40 11.46 3.00 -12.10
C GLY A 40 12.40 3.76 -11.17
N VAL A 41 12.22 5.08 -11.05
CA VAL A 41 13.01 5.92 -10.13
C VAL A 41 12.17 6.32 -8.93
N PHE A 42 12.57 5.86 -7.74
CA PHE A 42 11.81 5.98 -6.51
C PHE A 42 12.54 6.87 -5.51
N PHE A 43 11.96 8.04 -5.24
CA PHE A 43 12.47 8.98 -4.23
C PHE A 43 11.83 8.73 -2.86
N MET A 44 12.68 8.40 -1.89
CA MET A 44 12.31 8.01 -0.55
C MET A 44 12.72 9.06 0.47
N ASN A 45 11.76 9.55 1.28
CA ASN A 45 12.05 10.44 2.39
C ASN A 45 12.10 9.72 3.74
N PHE A 46 12.46 8.44 3.74
CA PHE A 46 12.57 7.58 4.91
C PHE A 46 13.62 6.48 4.67
N LEU A 47 14.14 5.88 5.74
CA LEU A 47 15.04 4.73 5.67
C LEU A 47 14.21 3.43 5.68
N LEU A 48 14.53 2.48 4.79
CA LEU A 48 13.90 1.14 4.78
C LEU A 48 14.44 0.25 5.91
N ASN A 49 15.71 0.45 6.26
CA ASN A 49 16.52 -0.32 7.19
C ASN A 49 17.80 0.47 7.50
N ASP A 50 18.58 0.03 8.49
CA ASP A 50 19.74 0.79 9.01
C ASP A 50 20.94 0.82 8.04
N ASN A 51 21.07 -0.19 7.17
CA ASN A 51 22.14 -0.30 6.17
C ASN A 51 21.61 0.04 4.76
N VAL A 52 21.37 1.32 4.50
CA VAL A 52 20.96 1.81 3.18
C VAL A 52 21.98 2.78 2.60
N GLN A 53 22.09 2.77 1.27
CA GLN A 53 22.91 3.68 0.50
C GLN A 53 22.05 4.84 -0.02
N LEU A 54 22.66 5.99 -0.35
CA LEU A 54 21.94 7.11 -0.97
C LEU A 54 21.21 6.67 -2.25
N ARG A 55 21.85 5.82 -3.05
CA ARG A 55 21.33 5.29 -4.31
C ARG A 55 21.49 3.77 -4.34
N THR A 56 20.43 3.06 -4.68
CA THR A 56 20.46 1.61 -4.91
C THR A 56 19.85 1.29 -6.27
N ASP A 57 20.62 0.64 -7.13
CA ASP A 57 20.16 0.16 -8.43
C ASP A 57 19.88 -1.34 -8.34
N VAL A 58 18.63 -1.73 -8.56
CA VAL A 58 18.19 -3.13 -8.60
C VAL A 58 18.02 -3.56 -10.05
N ILE A 59 18.64 -4.69 -10.39
CA ILE A 59 18.69 -5.26 -11.73
C ILE A 59 18.07 -6.66 -11.76
N LEU A 60 17.71 -7.14 -12.95
CA LEU A 60 17.40 -8.55 -13.19
C LEU A 60 18.69 -9.29 -13.51
N ALA A 61 19.10 -10.20 -12.63
CA ALA A 61 20.34 -10.96 -12.75
C ALA A 61 20.12 -12.44 -12.50
N ASP A 62 20.98 -13.28 -13.08
CA ASP A 62 21.09 -14.67 -12.67
C ASP A 62 21.48 -14.75 -11.19
N ARG A 63 20.85 -15.68 -10.47
CA ARG A 63 21.00 -15.79 -9.01
C ARG A 63 22.39 -16.30 -8.60
N GLU A 64 22.93 -17.26 -9.34
CA GLU A 64 24.17 -17.94 -8.96
C GLU A 64 25.40 -17.15 -9.45
N THR A 65 25.36 -16.64 -10.69
CA THR A 65 26.50 -15.91 -11.28
C THR A 65 26.48 -14.43 -10.98
N GLY A 66 25.30 -13.86 -10.69
CA GLY A 66 25.10 -12.41 -10.59
C GLY A 66 25.19 -11.67 -11.93
N GLU A 67 25.30 -12.39 -13.04
CA GLU A 67 25.35 -11.79 -14.37
C GLU A 67 24.00 -11.17 -14.74
N LEU A 68 24.05 -10.03 -15.43
CA LEU A 68 22.85 -9.32 -15.86
C LEU A 68 22.05 -10.19 -16.83
N PHE A 69 20.83 -10.56 -16.43
CA PHE A 69 19.93 -11.37 -17.25
C PHE A 69 19.22 -10.51 -18.30
N SER A 70 18.82 -9.28 -17.93
CA SER A 70 18.19 -8.33 -18.85
C SER A 70 18.41 -6.88 -18.41
N ASP A 71 18.63 -6.01 -19.39
CA ASP A 71 18.75 -4.57 -19.21
C ASP A 71 17.42 -3.81 -19.37
N ARG A 72 16.32 -4.53 -19.62
CA ARG A 72 15.02 -3.93 -19.98
C ARG A 72 14.21 -3.43 -18.79
N MET A 73 14.63 -3.74 -17.57
CA MET A 73 13.92 -3.36 -16.36
C MET A 73 14.92 -3.01 -15.26
N ARG A 74 14.82 -1.80 -14.71
CA ARG A 74 15.66 -1.34 -13.59
C ARG A 74 14.84 -0.57 -12.58
N GLN A 75 15.08 -0.84 -11.29
CA GLN A 75 14.54 -0.02 -10.20
C GLN A 75 15.69 0.75 -9.55
N ILE A 76 15.54 2.06 -9.42
CA ILE A 76 16.53 2.94 -8.79
C ILE A 76 15.86 3.58 -7.58
N PHE A 77 16.40 3.31 -6.40
CA PHE A 77 15.93 3.87 -5.15
C PHE A 77 16.89 4.97 -4.69
N ILE A 78 16.35 6.16 -4.41
CA ILE A 78 17.11 7.31 -3.93
C ILE A 78 16.60 7.69 -2.54
N VAL A 79 17.45 7.58 -1.53
CA VAL A 79 17.13 7.77 -0.12
C VAL A 79 17.55 9.19 0.31
N LEU A 80 16.62 10.14 0.19
CA LEU A 80 16.86 11.56 0.41
C LEU A 80 17.42 11.91 1.81
N PRO A 81 17.05 11.24 2.93
CA PRO A 81 17.62 11.54 4.24
C PRO A 81 19.14 11.31 4.35
N LEU A 82 19.73 10.52 3.45
CA LEU A 82 21.17 10.29 3.40
C LEU A 82 21.92 11.36 2.61
N PHE A 83 21.22 12.19 1.85
CA PHE A 83 21.85 13.29 1.12
C PHE A 83 22.15 14.44 2.09
N ARG A 84 23.43 14.74 2.34
CA ARG A 84 23.87 15.72 3.35
C ARG A 84 24.51 16.98 2.78
N LYS A 85 24.77 17.01 1.48
CA LYS A 85 25.36 18.17 0.80
C LYS A 85 24.43 19.38 0.84
N GLU A 86 25.02 20.54 1.03
CA GLU A 86 24.41 21.85 0.84
C GLU A 86 24.46 22.28 -0.64
N GLU A 87 23.71 23.33 -0.99
CA GLU A 87 23.57 23.79 -2.38
C GLU A 87 24.91 24.06 -3.08
N HIS A 88 25.84 24.71 -2.37
CA HIS A 88 27.17 25.06 -2.90
C HIS A 88 28.12 23.87 -3.02
N GLU A 89 27.79 22.73 -2.43
CA GLU A 89 28.56 21.47 -2.50
C GLU A 89 28.04 20.53 -3.60
N CYS A 90 26.99 20.95 -4.33
CA CYS A 90 26.34 20.18 -5.39
C CYS A 90 27.00 20.43 -6.76
N ASP A 91 28.01 19.62 -7.07
CA ASP A 91 28.80 19.73 -8.30
C ASP A 91 28.11 19.08 -9.51
N THR A 92 27.33 18.03 -9.28
CA THR A 92 26.67 17.25 -10.34
C THR A 92 25.18 17.55 -10.45
N ASP A 93 24.60 17.33 -11.64
CA ASP A 93 23.16 17.48 -11.84
C ASP A 93 22.34 16.54 -10.96
N PHE A 94 22.82 15.31 -10.72
CA PHE A 94 22.19 14.39 -9.78
C PHE A 94 22.12 14.97 -8.36
N GLU A 95 23.20 15.59 -7.88
CA GLU A 95 23.24 16.22 -6.56
C GLU A 95 22.32 17.44 -6.49
N ARG A 96 22.34 18.30 -7.52
CA ARG A 96 21.45 19.47 -7.61
C ARG A 96 19.98 19.06 -7.62
N TRP A 97 19.62 18.03 -8.39
CA TRP A 97 18.27 17.48 -8.41
C TRP A 97 17.90 16.84 -7.06
N THR A 98 18.79 16.07 -6.46
CA THR A 98 18.55 15.43 -5.15
C THR A 98 18.37 16.47 -4.05
N TYR A 99 19.20 17.52 -4.03
CA TYR A 99 19.07 18.66 -3.13
C TYR A 99 17.73 19.38 -3.34
N THR A 100 17.36 19.64 -4.60
CA THR A 100 16.09 20.29 -4.95
C THR A 100 14.89 19.48 -4.48
N LEU A 101 14.87 18.17 -4.76
CA LEU A 101 13.78 17.28 -4.36
C LEU A 101 13.71 17.09 -2.83
N LYS A 102 14.86 17.04 -2.14
CA LYS A 102 14.92 16.97 -0.68
C LYS A 102 14.36 18.23 -0.02
N ASN A 103 14.68 19.40 -0.56
CA ASN A 103 14.28 20.70 -0.01
C ASN A 103 12.98 21.23 -0.62
N MET A 104 12.19 20.38 -1.29
CA MET A 104 11.05 20.81 -2.10
C MET A 104 9.98 21.57 -1.30
N GLU A 105 9.80 21.25 -0.01
CA GLU A 105 8.91 22.03 0.89
C GLU A 105 9.44 23.45 1.15
N THR A 106 10.75 23.61 1.28
CA THR A 106 11.43 24.91 1.43
C THR A 106 11.40 25.70 0.11
N LEU A 107 11.56 25.01 -1.03
CA LEU A 107 11.44 25.55 -2.40
C LEU A 107 10.04 26.08 -2.72
N LYS A 108 8.98 25.68 -2.00
CA LYS A 108 7.65 26.32 -2.14
C LYS A 108 7.69 27.82 -1.80
N ARG A 109 8.72 28.30 -1.11
CA ARG A 109 8.91 29.70 -0.71
C ARG A 109 9.73 30.52 -1.73
N MET A 110 10.21 29.93 -2.82
CA MET A 110 10.98 30.62 -3.86
C MET A 110 10.09 31.45 -4.83
N PRO A 111 10.66 32.45 -5.53
CA PRO A 111 9.96 33.25 -6.53
C PRO A 111 9.37 32.41 -7.67
N PHE A 112 8.14 32.73 -8.07
CA PHE A 112 7.26 31.94 -8.94
C PHE A 112 7.88 31.49 -10.29
N LYS A 113 8.79 32.28 -10.88
CA LYS A 113 9.36 32.00 -12.21
C LYS A 113 10.39 30.85 -12.22
N ALA A 114 11.30 30.79 -11.24
CA ALA A 114 12.29 29.71 -11.16
C ALA A 114 11.63 28.38 -10.77
N ARG A 115 10.57 28.46 -9.95
CA ARG A 115 9.70 27.34 -9.61
C ARG A 115 9.04 26.77 -10.87
N LYS A 116 8.44 27.62 -11.71
CA LYS A 116 7.70 27.19 -12.90
C LYS A 116 8.52 26.32 -13.86
N ALA A 117 9.75 26.70 -14.20
CA ALA A 117 10.58 25.93 -15.15
C ALA A 117 10.97 24.52 -14.64
N VAL A 118 11.24 24.40 -13.33
CA VAL A 118 11.57 23.10 -12.71
C VAL A 118 10.34 22.21 -12.61
N PHE A 119 9.18 22.79 -12.26
CA PHE A 119 7.92 22.07 -12.19
C PHE A 119 7.38 21.68 -13.57
N GLU A 120 7.51 22.52 -14.60
CA GLU A 120 7.14 22.18 -15.99
C GLU A 120 7.97 21.03 -16.53
N LYS A 121 9.28 20.97 -16.22
CA LYS A 121 10.14 19.85 -16.61
C LYS A 121 9.73 18.54 -15.91
N LEU A 122 9.35 18.64 -14.63
CA LEU A 122 8.88 17.49 -13.84
C LEU A 122 7.48 17.04 -14.27
N GLU A 123 6.59 17.96 -14.61
CA GLU A 123 5.26 17.70 -15.16
C GLU A 123 5.37 17.10 -16.55
N GLU A 124 6.24 17.60 -17.43
CA GLU A 124 6.51 17.01 -18.75
C GLU A 124 7.00 15.55 -18.63
N ILE A 125 7.93 15.29 -17.70
CA ILE A 125 8.42 13.93 -17.46
C ILE A 125 7.36 13.03 -16.81
N ALA A 126 6.52 13.59 -15.93
CA ALA A 126 5.40 12.86 -15.32
C ALA A 126 4.27 12.58 -16.31
N ASP A 127 3.95 13.54 -17.19
CA ASP A 127 2.93 13.47 -18.22
C ASP A 127 3.32 12.46 -19.31
N VAL A 128 4.60 12.42 -19.69
CA VAL A 128 5.15 11.40 -20.59
C VAL A 128 5.16 10.00 -19.96
N ALA A 129 5.12 9.91 -18.62
CA ALA A 129 5.04 8.66 -17.86
C ALA A 129 3.61 8.27 -17.42
N SER A 130 2.64 9.18 -17.53
CA SER A 130 1.22 8.88 -17.32
C SER A 130 0.57 8.48 -18.63
N LEU A 131 -0.02 7.29 -18.63
CA LEU A 131 -0.96 6.85 -19.65
C LEU A 131 -2.07 7.87 -19.83
N SER A 132 -2.74 7.80 -20.99
CA SER A 132 -3.91 8.62 -21.25
C SER A 132 -4.90 8.56 -20.08
N LYS A 133 -5.49 9.70 -19.75
CA LYS A 133 -6.41 9.90 -18.62
C LYS A 133 -7.53 8.83 -18.55
N GLU A 134 -7.94 8.34 -19.71
CA GLU A 134 -8.98 7.32 -19.91
C GLU A 134 -8.56 5.91 -19.43
N GLU A 135 -7.28 5.56 -19.58
CA GLU A 135 -6.73 4.26 -19.17
C GLU A 135 -6.47 4.22 -17.65
N HIS A 136 -6.07 5.35 -17.07
CA HIS A 136 -5.91 5.51 -15.63
C HIS A 136 -7.26 5.44 -14.90
N GLU A 137 -8.32 6.05 -15.46
CA GLU A 137 -9.69 5.96 -14.93
C GLU A 137 -10.27 4.54 -14.99
N ARG A 138 -10.05 3.82 -16.10
CA ARG A 138 -10.47 2.40 -16.24
C ARG A 138 -9.79 1.48 -15.22
N TYR A 139 -8.49 1.69 -15.00
CA TYR A 139 -7.72 0.93 -14.01
C TYR A 139 -8.14 1.27 -12.56
N GLN A 140 -8.33 2.55 -12.22
CA GLN A 140 -8.84 2.94 -10.90
C GLN A 140 -10.24 2.36 -10.62
N ASN A 141 -11.13 2.35 -11.61
CA ASN A 141 -12.44 1.71 -11.46
C ASN A 141 -12.32 0.21 -11.16
N ASN A 142 -11.45 -0.52 -11.86
CA ASN A 142 -11.25 -1.96 -11.59
C ASN A 142 -10.64 -2.22 -10.20
N VAL A 143 -9.67 -1.41 -9.78
CA VAL A 143 -9.07 -1.49 -8.43
C VAL A 143 -10.08 -1.12 -7.34
N ASN A 144 -10.94 -0.13 -7.59
CA ASN A 144 -11.99 0.28 -6.66
C ASN A 144 -13.09 -0.78 -6.53
N VAL A 145 -13.47 -1.46 -7.62
CA VAL A 145 -14.41 -2.60 -7.58
C VAL A 145 -13.82 -3.74 -6.74
N TYR A 146 -12.56 -4.10 -6.95
CA TYR A 146 -11.89 -5.15 -6.18
C TYR A 146 -11.75 -4.78 -4.69
N ARG A 147 -11.36 -3.54 -4.38
CA ARG A 147 -11.29 -3.05 -2.98
C ARG A 147 -12.65 -3.03 -2.31
N THR A 148 -13.69 -2.59 -3.02
CA THR A 148 -15.07 -2.58 -2.50
C THR A 148 -15.54 -4.00 -2.20
N HIS A 149 -15.25 -4.96 -3.09
CA HIS A 149 -15.58 -6.36 -2.88
C HIS A 149 -14.86 -6.94 -1.64
N LEU A 150 -13.57 -6.63 -1.44
CA LEU A 150 -12.83 -7.04 -0.25
C LEU A 150 -13.42 -6.44 1.03
N TYR A 151 -13.75 -5.13 1.03
CA TYR A 151 -14.39 -4.47 2.17
C TYR A 151 -15.75 -5.08 2.52
N VAL A 152 -16.57 -5.43 1.52
CA VAL A 152 -17.87 -6.08 1.73
C VAL A 152 -17.70 -7.48 2.30
N MET A 153 -16.71 -8.26 1.82
CA MET A 153 -16.43 -9.59 2.37
C MET A 153 -15.91 -9.53 3.82
N ASP A 154 -15.04 -8.57 4.13
CA ASP A 154 -14.51 -8.39 5.48
C ASP A 154 -15.61 -7.94 6.46
N ALA A 155 -16.47 -7.01 6.04
CA ALA A 155 -17.63 -6.57 6.83
C ALA A 155 -18.60 -7.73 7.09
N ALA A 156 -18.92 -8.54 6.07
CA ALA A 156 -19.78 -9.70 6.21
C ALA A 156 -19.19 -10.78 7.14
N LYS A 157 -17.85 -10.95 7.10
CA LYS A 157 -17.14 -11.87 8.00
C LYS A 157 -17.15 -11.37 9.45
N GLU A 158 -16.95 -10.08 9.67
CA GLU A 158 -16.99 -9.47 11.00
C GLU A 158 -18.40 -9.52 11.60
N GLU A 159 -19.43 -9.23 10.79
CA GLU A 159 -20.84 -9.33 11.19
C GLU A 159 -21.23 -10.78 11.50
N GLY A 160 -20.85 -11.74 10.65
CA GLY A 160 -21.06 -13.16 10.91
C GLY A 160 -20.38 -13.66 12.19
N LEU A 161 -19.18 -13.16 12.48
CA LEU A 161 -18.47 -13.49 13.73
C LEU A 161 -19.17 -12.88 14.96
N LYS A 162 -19.61 -11.62 14.87
CA LYS A 162 -20.37 -10.96 15.95
C LYS A 162 -21.67 -11.69 16.25
N MET A 163 -22.46 -12.00 15.22
CA MET A 163 -23.71 -12.75 15.36
C MET A 163 -23.46 -14.16 15.93
N GLY A 164 -22.40 -14.84 15.48
CA GLY A 164 -22.03 -16.16 16.00
C GLY A 164 -21.62 -16.14 17.48
N LEU A 165 -20.86 -15.13 17.90
CA LEU A 165 -20.48 -14.95 19.30
C LEU A 165 -21.67 -14.59 20.19
N GLU A 166 -22.59 -13.77 19.70
CA GLU A 166 -23.79 -13.37 20.43
C GLU A 166 -24.75 -14.55 20.62
N LYS A 167 -25.06 -15.28 19.54
CA LYS A 167 -25.85 -16.52 19.62
C LYS A 167 -25.22 -17.56 20.54
N GLY A 168 -23.91 -17.78 20.42
CA GLY A 168 -23.20 -18.73 21.28
C GLY A 168 -23.21 -18.34 22.76
N ARG A 169 -23.17 -17.04 23.07
CA ARG A 169 -23.33 -16.55 24.45
C ARG A 169 -24.74 -16.78 24.96
N GLU A 170 -25.76 -16.50 24.14
CA GLU A 170 -27.16 -16.67 24.51
C GLU A 170 -27.52 -18.15 24.72
N GLU A 171 -27.14 -19.04 23.79
CA GLU A 171 -27.34 -20.49 23.91
C GLU A 171 -26.65 -21.07 25.15
N LYS A 172 -25.42 -20.62 25.43
CA LYS A 172 -24.71 -21.02 26.65
C LYS A 172 -25.43 -20.52 27.90
N ARG A 173 -25.95 -19.28 27.89
CA ARG A 173 -26.72 -18.70 28.99
C ARG A 173 -27.99 -19.51 29.27
N LEU A 174 -28.72 -19.89 28.21
CA LEU A 174 -29.92 -20.73 28.28
C LEU A 174 -29.62 -22.15 28.79
N THR A 175 -28.53 -22.74 28.30
CA THR A 175 -28.09 -24.08 28.73
C THR A 175 -27.76 -24.11 30.22
N ILE A 176 -27.06 -23.09 30.72
CA ILE A 176 -26.75 -22.96 32.16
C ILE A 176 -28.04 -22.87 32.99
N VAL A 177 -29.01 -22.05 32.57
CA VAL A 177 -30.29 -21.93 33.28
C VAL A 177 -31.06 -23.26 33.30
N ARG A 178 -31.16 -23.95 32.16
CA ARG A 178 -31.84 -25.26 32.08
C ARG A 178 -31.19 -26.30 32.99
N ASN A 179 -29.86 -26.35 33.03
CA ASN A 179 -29.11 -27.25 33.89
C ASN A 179 -29.30 -26.94 35.38
N LEU A 180 -29.30 -25.66 35.75
CA LEU A 180 -29.53 -25.26 37.14
C LEU A 180 -30.98 -25.52 37.60
N LYS A 181 -31.96 -25.32 36.71
CA LYS A 181 -33.37 -25.67 36.97
C LYS A 181 -33.54 -27.17 37.18
N SER A 182 -32.95 -27.99 36.31
CA SER A 182 -33.03 -29.46 36.43
C SER A 182 -32.26 -29.99 37.64
N ALA A 183 -31.28 -29.25 38.15
CA ALA A 183 -30.62 -29.53 39.43
C ALA A 183 -31.41 -29.07 40.68
N GLY A 184 -32.62 -28.51 40.51
CA GLY A 184 -33.51 -28.12 41.62
C GLY A 184 -33.14 -26.81 42.31
N MET A 185 -32.33 -25.95 41.67
CA MET A 185 -31.97 -24.63 42.21
C MET A 185 -33.16 -23.66 42.15
N SER A 186 -33.27 -22.77 43.14
CA SER A 186 -34.35 -21.77 43.17
C SER A 186 -34.17 -20.69 42.10
N ASP A 187 -35.27 -20.14 41.60
CA ASP A 187 -35.27 -19.06 40.60
C ASP A 187 -34.41 -17.85 41.04
N ASP A 188 -34.44 -17.50 42.33
CA ASP A 188 -33.62 -16.41 42.90
C ASP A 188 -32.12 -16.70 42.83
N PHE A 189 -31.72 -17.96 43.06
CA PHE A 189 -30.33 -18.37 42.97
C PHE A 189 -29.85 -18.36 41.51
N ILE A 190 -30.68 -18.83 40.58
CA ILE A 190 -30.39 -18.84 39.15
C ILE A 190 -30.26 -17.42 38.62
N ALA A 191 -31.17 -16.51 39.02
CA ALA A 191 -31.11 -15.10 38.65
C ALA A 191 -29.81 -14.45 39.11
N LYS A 192 -29.40 -14.71 40.36
CA LYS A 192 -28.14 -14.20 40.92
C LYS A 192 -26.89 -14.78 40.22
N ALA A 193 -26.92 -16.05 39.83
CA ALA A 193 -25.78 -16.73 39.21
C ALA A 193 -25.59 -16.41 37.73
N THR A 194 -26.68 -16.13 37.01
CA THR A 194 -26.68 -15.96 35.55
C THR A 194 -26.95 -14.53 35.08
N GLY A 195 -27.40 -13.66 35.98
CA GLY A 195 -27.80 -12.28 35.68
C GLY A 195 -29.09 -12.18 34.85
N ILE A 196 -29.86 -13.26 34.74
CA ILE A 196 -31.15 -13.30 34.03
C ILE A 196 -32.27 -12.88 34.98
N SER A 197 -33.26 -12.16 34.48
CA SER A 197 -34.43 -11.81 35.28
C SER A 197 -35.23 -13.05 35.69
N ILE A 198 -35.85 -13.01 36.86
CA ILE A 198 -36.70 -14.10 37.37
C ILE A 198 -37.86 -14.37 36.41
N GLU A 199 -38.41 -13.34 35.77
CA GLU A 199 -39.48 -13.48 34.77
C GLU A 199 -39.03 -14.25 33.52
N GLU A 200 -37.83 -13.99 32.99
CA GLU A 200 -37.26 -14.75 31.88
C GLU A 200 -36.91 -16.17 32.28
N ILE A 201 -36.38 -16.39 33.48
CA ILE A 201 -36.09 -17.73 34.02
C ILE A 201 -37.38 -18.55 34.11
N ARG A 202 -38.49 -17.98 34.57
CA ARG A 202 -39.78 -18.66 34.71
C ARG A 202 -40.43 -19.02 33.37
N LYS A 203 -40.12 -18.27 32.30
CA LYS A 203 -40.59 -18.54 30.93
C LYS A 203 -39.80 -19.64 30.21
N LEU A 204 -38.61 -19.99 30.73
CA LEU A 204 -37.72 -21.04 30.21
C LEU A 204 -37.95 -22.40 30.88
#